data_AF-A0A554K2S3-F1
#
_entry.id   AF-A0A554K2S3-F1
#
_cell.length_a   1.000
_cell.length_b   1.000
_cell.length_c   1.000
_cell.angle_alpha   90.00
_cell.angle_beta   90.00
_cell.angle_gamma   90.00
#
_symmetry.space_group_name_H-M   'P 1'
#
loop_
_entity.id
_entity.type
_entity.pdbx_description
1 polymer ?
#
loop_
_entity_poly.entity_id
_entity_poly.type
_entity_poly.pdbx_seq_one_letter_code
_entity_poly.pdbx_strand_id
1 'polypeptide(L)'
;MRPLDHTPFPEVKTEIYFDIESDPTQSIDYLLGILIKNPSFAPPSRSASDGHSKASEGTVKPAQYKYFFAKDKQEEKKIWEEFKQFIKELDDFVIYHYAFYEKQTFDRLARQYGVDPAIAEKFKNNTIDLHRAVMDAVILPLYFYSLKDVARYVGFQWQAEDAGGAESIVWYNQWLENGNKDILQKILDYNKDDVTATLVVKEWLEKQKPKMQREVLPEL
;
A
#
# COMPACT_ATOMS: atom_id res chain seq x y z
N MET A 1 -3.28 -31.02 -3.39
CA MET A 1 -2.99 -29.59 -3.14
C MET A 1 -2.35 -29.05 -4.42
N ARG A 2 -2.96 -28.09 -5.13
CA ARG A 2 -2.36 -27.57 -6.37
C ARG A 2 -1.14 -26.71 -6.00
N PRO A 3 -0.03 -26.79 -6.76
CA PRO A 3 1.04 -25.81 -6.63
C PRO A 3 0.49 -24.40 -6.90
N LEU A 4 0.90 -23.42 -6.09
CA LEU A 4 0.71 -22.00 -6.38
C LEU A 4 1.63 -21.63 -7.54
N ASP A 5 1.23 -21.99 -8.77
CA ASP A 5 1.99 -21.73 -10.01
C ASP A 5 1.71 -20.32 -10.59
N HIS A 6 0.98 -19.50 -9.83
CA HIS A 6 0.65 -18.12 -10.19
C HIS A 6 1.08 -17.19 -9.06
N THR A 7 1.72 -16.08 -9.44
CA THR A 7 1.97 -14.94 -8.55
C THR A 7 0.63 -14.54 -7.91
N PRO A 8 0.53 -14.38 -6.57
CA PRO A 8 -0.76 -14.10 -5.91
C PRO A 8 -1.28 -12.69 -6.20
N PHE A 9 -0.54 -11.89 -6.97
CA PHE A 9 -0.82 -10.50 -7.25
C PHE A 9 -1.27 -10.32 -8.71
N PRO A 10 -2.32 -9.52 -8.95
CA PRO A 10 -2.83 -9.28 -10.29
C PRO A 10 -1.85 -8.43 -11.10
N GLU A 11 -1.73 -8.75 -12.39
CA GLU A 11 -1.04 -7.88 -13.36
C GLU A 11 -1.99 -6.75 -13.77
N VAL A 12 -1.71 -5.53 -13.32
CA VAL A 12 -2.51 -4.32 -13.59
C VAL A 12 -1.64 -3.16 -14.04
N LYS A 13 -2.24 -2.15 -14.69
CA LYS A 13 -1.52 -0.93 -15.11
C LYS A 13 -1.14 0.00 -13.95
N THR A 14 -1.85 -0.07 -12.84
CA THR A 14 -1.63 0.83 -11.69
C THR A 14 -1.70 0.06 -10.38
N GLU A 15 -0.61 0.07 -9.62
CA GLU A 15 -0.58 -0.37 -8.23
C GLU A 15 -0.69 0.84 -7.31
N ILE A 16 -1.55 0.74 -6.31
CA ILE A 16 -1.74 1.75 -5.28
C ILE A 16 -1.40 1.13 -3.93
N TYR A 17 -0.69 1.87 -3.10
CA TYR A 17 -0.43 1.51 -1.71
C TYR A 17 -1.10 2.54 -0.83
N PHE A 18 -1.92 2.08 0.09
CA PHE A 18 -2.87 2.91 0.82
C PHE A 18 -2.71 2.73 2.32
N ASP A 19 -2.59 3.84 3.03
CA ASP A 19 -2.48 3.91 4.49
C ASP A 19 -3.29 5.10 5.01
N ILE A 20 -3.77 5.00 6.26
CA ILE A 20 -4.61 6.02 6.89
C ILE A 20 -4.07 6.35 8.28
N GLU A 21 -3.91 7.64 8.55
CA GLU A 21 -3.68 8.14 9.91
C GLU A 21 -4.98 8.68 10.51
N SER A 22 -5.17 8.44 11.81
CA SER A 22 -6.41 8.81 12.50
C SER A 22 -6.15 9.16 13.96
N ASP A 23 -6.92 10.09 14.50
CA ASP A 23 -6.99 10.39 15.92
C ASP A 23 -8.35 9.91 16.46
N PRO A 24 -8.40 8.72 17.10
CA PRO A 24 -9.64 8.18 17.64
C PRO A 24 -10.21 9.02 18.80
N THR A 25 -9.39 9.82 19.49
CA THR A 25 -9.85 10.68 20.59
C THR A 25 -10.72 11.84 20.11
N GLN A 26 -10.47 12.29 18.88
CA GLN A 26 -11.27 13.29 18.16
C GLN A 26 -12.18 12.64 17.10
N SER A 27 -12.17 11.30 17.05
CA SER A 27 -12.88 10.47 16.08
C SER A 27 -12.56 10.81 14.63
N ILE A 28 -11.40 11.39 14.29
CA ILE A 28 -11.08 11.92 12.96
C ILE A 28 -10.06 11.06 12.21
N ASP A 29 -10.26 10.85 10.91
CA ASP A 29 -9.25 10.33 9.96
C ASP A 29 -8.65 11.52 9.22
N TYR A 30 -7.46 11.95 9.64
CA TYR A 30 -6.91 13.22 9.18
C TYR A 30 -5.99 13.09 7.96
N LEU A 31 -5.55 11.89 7.60
CA LEU A 31 -4.67 11.68 6.45
C LEU A 31 -4.99 10.38 5.72
N LEU A 32 -5.29 10.49 4.43
CA LEU A 32 -5.40 9.38 3.48
C LEU A 32 -4.18 9.39 2.56
N GLY A 33 -3.24 8.48 2.83
CA GLY A 33 -1.94 8.37 2.17
C GLY A 33 -1.94 7.40 0.99
N ILE A 34 -1.37 7.82 -0.15
CA ILE A 34 -1.40 7.03 -1.39
C ILE A 34 -0.05 7.05 -2.08
N LEU A 35 0.53 5.88 -2.35
CA LEU A 35 1.64 5.74 -3.29
C LEU A 35 1.16 5.08 -4.57
N ILE A 36 1.36 5.75 -5.71
CA ILE A 36 0.95 5.29 -7.03
C ILE A 36 2.18 4.79 -7.79
N LYS A 37 2.18 3.52 -8.17
CA LYS A 37 3.21 2.90 -9.00
C LYS A 37 2.57 2.39 -10.29
N ASN A 38 3.05 2.88 -11.42
CA ASN A 38 2.69 2.35 -12.73
C ASN A 38 3.76 1.34 -13.14
N PRO A 39 3.48 0.02 -13.14
CA PRO A 39 4.46 -0.97 -13.54
C PRO A 39 4.96 -0.67 -14.96
N SER A 40 6.28 -0.77 -15.15
CA SER A 40 6.83 -0.72 -16.49
C SER A 40 6.41 -2.00 -17.20
N PHE A 41 5.41 -1.92 -18.07
CA PHE A 41 5.07 -3.02 -18.96
C PHE A 41 6.26 -3.26 -19.89
N ALA A 42 7.16 -4.17 -19.49
CA ALA A 42 8.00 -4.88 -20.44
C ALA A 42 7.17 -6.08 -20.91
N PRO A 43 6.65 -6.10 -22.15
CA PRO A 43 6.00 -7.31 -22.65
C PRO A 43 6.99 -8.48 -22.54
N PRO A 44 6.53 -9.69 -22.19
CA PRO A 44 7.41 -10.86 -22.17
C PRO A 44 8.06 -10.98 -23.55
N SER A 45 9.39 -10.90 -23.57
CA SER A 45 10.20 -11.11 -24.76
C SER A 45 9.85 -12.47 -25.34
N ARG A 46 9.04 -12.47 -26.41
CA ARG A 46 8.89 -13.66 -27.25
C ARG A 46 10.17 -13.73 -28.07
N SER A 47 10.95 -14.76 -27.80
CA SER A 47 12.10 -15.11 -28.62
C SER A 47 11.66 -15.34 -30.06
N ALA A 48 12.13 -14.50 -31.00
CA ALA A 48 12.57 -14.88 -32.34
C ALA A 48 13.06 -13.64 -33.12
N SER A 49 14.34 -13.72 -33.50
CA SER A 49 14.96 -13.29 -34.78
C SER A 49 14.47 -12.03 -35.50
N ASP A 50 15.47 -11.20 -35.79
CA ASP A 50 15.59 -10.23 -36.88
C ASP A 50 14.96 -8.85 -36.71
N GLY A 51 15.82 -7.83 -36.88
CA GLY A 51 15.43 -6.47 -37.21
C GLY A 51 15.87 -5.42 -36.22
N HIS A 52 16.92 -4.68 -36.57
CA HIS A 52 17.41 -3.51 -35.84
C HIS A 52 16.28 -2.47 -35.67
N SER A 53 15.78 -2.36 -34.44
CA SER A 53 15.16 -1.13 -33.96
C SER A 53 15.60 -0.97 -32.51
N LYS A 54 16.41 0.06 -32.25
CA LYS A 54 16.77 0.48 -30.90
C LYS A 54 15.47 0.91 -30.22
N ALA A 55 14.86 0.01 -29.48
CA ALA A 55 13.83 0.37 -28.51
C ALA A 55 14.48 1.38 -27.55
N SER A 56 13.95 2.60 -27.54
CA SER A 56 14.29 3.59 -26.52
C SER A 56 14.02 2.97 -25.15
N GLU A 57 15.07 2.84 -24.32
CA GLU A 57 14.98 2.38 -22.94
C GLU A 57 13.82 3.09 -22.23
N GLY A 58 12.76 2.34 -21.93
CA GLY A 58 11.59 2.86 -21.24
C GLY A 58 12.00 3.38 -19.88
N THR A 59 11.90 4.69 -19.69
CA THR A 59 12.21 5.34 -18.43
C THR A 59 11.18 4.88 -17.41
N VAL A 60 11.60 4.05 -16.45
CA VAL A 60 10.75 3.65 -15.32
C VAL A 60 10.35 4.93 -14.58
N LYS A 61 9.05 5.28 -14.60
CA LYS A 61 8.58 6.43 -13.82
C LYS A 61 8.65 6.08 -12.33
N PRO A 62 9.22 6.95 -11.49
CA PRO A 62 9.24 6.70 -10.05
C PRO A 62 7.80 6.68 -9.50
N ALA A 63 7.59 5.93 -8.42
CA ALA A 63 6.32 5.94 -7.70
C ALA A 63 6.02 7.35 -7.17
N GLN A 64 4.74 7.73 -7.19
CA GLN A 64 4.29 9.08 -6.84
C GLN A 64 3.47 9.04 -5.56
N TYR A 65 3.91 9.80 -4.56
CA TYR A 65 3.16 9.98 -3.31
C TYR A 65 2.12 11.09 -3.48
N LYS A 66 0.88 10.80 -3.09
CA LYS A 66 -0.26 11.69 -3.05
C LYS A 66 -0.94 11.52 -1.70
N TYR A 67 -1.52 12.58 -1.18
CA TYR A 67 -2.25 12.52 0.07
C TYR A 67 -3.48 13.41 0.04
N PHE A 68 -4.44 13.10 0.90
CA PHE A 68 -5.53 13.98 1.26
C PHE A 68 -5.48 14.22 2.77
N PHE A 69 -5.45 15.48 3.19
CA PHE A 69 -5.21 15.86 4.58
C PHE A 69 -6.33 16.76 5.11
N ALA A 70 -6.79 16.52 6.33
CA ALA A 70 -7.86 17.25 6.99
C ALA A 70 -7.44 17.75 8.37
N LYS A 71 -7.77 19.01 8.68
CA LYS A 71 -7.55 19.59 10.03
C LYS A 71 -8.75 19.43 10.97
N ASP A 72 -9.91 19.13 10.43
CA ASP A 72 -11.17 19.08 11.17
C ASP A 72 -12.20 18.19 10.44
N LYS A 73 -13.38 18.01 11.04
CA LYS A 73 -14.46 17.18 10.50
C LYS A 73 -15.09 17.69 9.21
N GLN A 74 -15.01 18.99 8.93
CA GLN A 74 -15.47 19.55 7.66
C GLN A 74 -14.48 19.19 6.55
N GLU A 75 -13.18 19.29 6.84
CA GLU A 75 -12.14 18.85 5.92
C GLU A 75 -12.08 17.33 5.78
N GLU A 76 -12.38 16.54 6.82
CA GLU A 76 -12.50 15.07 6.73
C GLU A 76 -13.52 14.67 5.66
N LYS A 77 -14.68 15.34 5.66
CA LYS A 77 -15.69 15.16 4.62
C LYS A 77 -15.16 15.54 3.24
N LYS A 78 -14.40 16.63 3.15
CA LYS A 78 -13.83 17.10 1.87
C LYS A 78 -12.83 16.09 1.31
N ILE A 79 -11.88 15.61 2.12
CA ILE A 79 -10.89 14.62 1.68
C ILE A 79 -11.54 13.29 1.32
N TRP A 80 -12.65 12.94 1.97
CA TRP A 80 -13.46 11.79 1.58
C TRP A 80 -14.07 11.94 0.18
N GLU A 81 -14.63 13.12 -0.16
CA GLU A 81 -15.13 13.39 -1.51
C GLU A 81 -14.01 13.31 -2.56
N GLU A 82 -12.85 13.88 -2.25
CA GLU A 82 -11.68 13.85 -3.14
C GLU A 82 -11.13 12.42 -3.32
N PHE A 83 -11.11 11.62 -2.26
CA PHE A 83 -10.72 10.21 -2.31
C PHE A 83 -11.70 9.38 -3.15
N LYS A 84 -13.01 9.56 -2.99
CA LYS A 84 -14.03 8.89 -3.83
C LYS A 84 -13.85 9.25 -5.30
N GLN A 85 -13.59 10.52 -5.61
CA GLN A 85 -13.34 10.95 -6.98
C GLN A 85 -12.07 10.34 -7.54
N PHE A 86 -11.01 10.24 -6.74
CA PHE A 86 -9.80 9.50 -7.11
C PHE A 86 -10.09 8.04 -7.45
N ILE A 87 -10.81 7.29 -6.58
CA ILE A 87 -11.18 5.89 -6.86
C ILE A 87 -12.03 5.77 -8.13
N LYS A 88 -12.93 6.72 -8.37
CA LYS A 88 -13.79 6.74 -9.55
C LYS A 88 -12.98 6.83 -10.85
N GLU A 89 -11.87 7.57 -10.86
CA GLU A 89 -11.00 7.80 -12.02
C GLU A 89 -10.03 6.65 -12.34
N LEU A 90 -9.86 5.68 -11.44
CA LEU A 90 -8.96 4.53 -11.66
C LEU A 90 -9.62 3.46 -12.51
N ASP A 91 -8.93 2.86 -13.48
CA ASP A 91 -9.52 1.80 -14.32
C ASP A 91 -8.92 0.41 -14.03
N ASP A 92 -7.72 0.18 -14.51
CA ASP A 92 -6.98 -1.09 -14.41
C ASP A 92 -5.97 -0.98 -13.25
N PHE A 93 -6.44 -1.27 -12.04
CA PHE A 93 -5.69 -1.01 -10.82
C PHE A 93 -5.91 -2.04 -9.72
N VAL A 94 -5.02 -2.03 -8.74
CA VAL A 94 -5.18 -2.71 -7.45
C VAL A 94 -4.68 -1.81 -6.32
N ILE A 95 -5.33 -1.88 -5.17
CA ILE A 95 -4.95 -1.21 -3.93
C ILE A 95 -4.43 -2.24 -2.95
N TYR A 96 -3.19 -2.10 -2.53
CA TYR A 96 -2.60 -2.81 -1.42
C TYR A 96 -2.75 -1.99 -0.15
N HIS A 97 -3.19 -2.64 0.92
CA HIS A 97 -3.22 -2.10 2.27
C HIS A 97 -2.69 -3.16 3.23
N TYR A 98 -2.37 -2.80 4.46
CA TYR A 98 -1.77 -3.71 5.42
C TYR A 98 -2.70 -3.98 6.61
N ALA A 99 -3.29 -5.18 6.64
CA ALA A 99 -4.30 -5.59 7.62
C ALA A 99 -5.65 -4.86 7.45
N PHE A 100 -6.51 -4.92 8.47
CA PHE A 100 -7.95 -4.68 8.31
C PHE A 100 -8.37 -3.20 8.41
N TYR A 101 -7.48 -2.32 8.88
CA TYR A 101 -7.85 -0.98 9.35
C TYR A 101 -8.42 -0.12 8.22
N GLU A 102 -7.78 -0.10 7.05
CA GLU A 102 -8.17 0.76 5.93
C GLU A 102 -9.56 0.42 5.40
N LYS A 103 -9.91 -0.88 5.33
CA LYS A 103 -11.26 -1.31 4.94
C LYS A 103 -12.31 -0.91 5.95
N GLN A 104 -11.99 -1.02 7.25
CA GLN A 104 -12.90 -0.59 8.31
C GLN A 104 -13.14 0.92 8.27
N THR A 105 -12.07 1.70 8.06
CA THR A 105 -12.15 3.16 7.94
C THR A 105 -12.94 3.57 6.69
N PHE A 106 -12.71 2.92 5.54
CA PHE A 106 -13.53 3.14 4.34
C PHE A 106 -15.02 2.91 4.61
N ASP A 107 -15.39 1.78 5.22
CA ASP A 107 -16.78 1.47 5.55
C ASP A 107 -17.36 2.48 6.56
N ARG A 108 -16.55 2.99 7.50
CA ARG A 108 -16.99 4.02 8.45
C ARG A 108 -17.23 5.37 7.75
N LEU A 109 -16.31 5.85 6.92
CA LEU A 109 -16.46 7.08 6.15
C LEU A 109 -17.63 6.99 5.16
N ALA A 110 -17.80 5.83 4.51
CA ALA A 110 -18.95 5.56 3.65
C ALA A 110 -20.29 5.66 4.39
N ARG A 111 -20.38 5.16 5.62
CA ARG A 111 -21.59 5.30 6.45
C ARG A 111 -21.79 6.74 6.94
N GLN A 112 -20.73 7.42 7.34
CA GLN A 112 -20.77 8.76 7.92
C GLN A 112 -21.07 9.85 6.88
N TYR A 113 -20.50 9.75 5.69
CA TYR A 113 -20.54 10.79 4.65
C TYR A 113 -21.21 10.35 3.35
N GLY A 114 -21.54 9.07 3.20
CA GLY A 114 -22.15 8.52 2.00
C GLY A 114 -21.14 8.15 0.91
N VAL A 115 -21.49 7.14 0.13
CA VAL A 115 -20.72 6.64 -1.02
C VAL A 115 -21.68 6.12 -2.09
N ASP A 116 -21.31 6.30 -3.36
CA ASP A 116 -22.00 5.65 -4.46
C ASP A 116 -21.74 4.12 -4.38
N PRO A 117 -22.76 3.25 -4.48
CA PRO A 117 -22.58 1.80 -4.46
C PRO A 117 -21.54 1.29 -5.46
N ALA A 118 -21.47 1.87 -6.66
CA ALA A 118 -20.49 1.48 -7.67
C ALA A 118 -19.05 1.81 -7.25
N ILE A 119 -18.84 2.95 -6.58
CA ILE A 119 -17.52 3.31 -6.03
C ILE A 119 -17.15 2.36 -4.88
N ALA A 120 -18.12 2.03 -4.01
CA ALA A 120 -17.89 1.10 -2.91
C ALA A 120 -17.53 -0.31 -3.39
N GLU A 121 -18.25 -0.84 -4.38
CA GLU A 121 -17.93 -2.12 -5.01
C GLU A 121 -16.57 -2.08 -5.72
N LYS A 122 -16.29 -0.99 -6.45
CA LYS A 122 -15.00 -0.79 -7.12
C LYS A 122 -13.82 -0.82 -6.14
N PHE A 123 -13.94 -0.15 -4.99
CA PHE A 123 -12.92 -0.22 -3.93
C PHE A 123 -12.80 -1.64 -3.36
N LYS A 124 -13.93 -2.27 -3.00
CA LYS A 124 -13.94 -3.60 -2.36
C LYS A 124 -13.35 -4.69 -3.25
N ASN A 125 -13.63 -4.65 -4.55
CA ASN A 125 -13.18 -5.65 -5.52
C ASN A 125 -11.71 -5.49 -5.94
N ASN A 126 -11.12 -4.32 -5.72
CA ASN A 126 -9.75 -4.01 -6.14
C ASN A 126 -8.81 -3.77 -4.94
N THR A 127 -9.08 -4.37 -3.78
CA THR A 127 -8.23 -4.24 -2.58
C THR A 127 -7.66 -5.59 -2.13
N ILE A 128 -6.34 -5.63 -1.90
CA ILE A 128 -5.61 -6.79 -1.38
C ILE A 128 -5.02 -6.45 -0.02
N ASP A 129 -5.32 -7.30 0.97
CA ASP A 129 -4.69 -7.28 2.28
C ASP A 129 -3.32 -7.97 2.20
N LEU A 130 -2.27 -7.15 2.22
CA LEU A 130 -0.90 -7.63 2.09
C LEU A 130 -0.41 -8.39 3.33
N HIS A 131 -0.94 -8.06 4.52
CA HIS A 131 -0.61 -8.81 5.74
C HIS A 131 -1.06 -10.27 5.60
N ARG A 132 -2.30 -10.48 5.14
CA ARG A 132 -2.81 -11.83 4.88
C ARG A 132 -1.98 -12.55 3.81
N ALA A 133 -1.61 -11.85 2.73
CA ALA A 133 -0.77 -12.43 1.68
C ALA A 133 0.60 -12.87 2.21
N VAL A 134 1.23 -12.11 3.12
CA VAL A 134 2.49 -12.50 3.78
C VAL A 134 2.27 -13.74 4.63
N MET A 135 1.26 -13.74 5.51
CA MET A 135 0.96 -14.85 6.40
C MET A 135 0.67 -16.17 5.67
N ASP A 136 0.01 -16.10 4.52
CA ASP A 136 -0.33 -17.28 3.71
C ASP A 136 0.86 -17.83 2.92
N ALA A 137 1.90 -17.02 2.68
CA ALA A 137 2.99 -17.35 1.76
C ALA A 137 4.33 -17.67 2.43
N VAL A 138 4.64 -17.09 3.59
CA VAL A 138 5.96 -17.20 4.22
C VAL A 138 5.89 -17.36 5.74
N ILE A 139 6.89 -18.05 6.29
CA ILE A 139 7.15 -18.08 7.73
C ILE A 139 8.49 -17.38 7.98
N LEU A 140 8.42 -16.22 8.62
CA LEU A 140 9.53 -15.40 9.05
C LEU A 140 9.89 -15.67 10.52
N PRO A 141 11.16 -15.52 10.92
CA PRO A 141 11.61 -15.65 12.31
C PRO A 141 11.26 -14.39 13.13
N LEU A 142 9.99 -13.98 13.10
CA LEU A 142 9.46 -12.79 13.77
C LEU A 142 8.39 -13.20 14.78
N TYR A 143 8.36 -12.51 15.92
CA TYR A 143 7.29 -12.69 16.92
C TYR A 143 5.96 -12.09 16.46
N PHE A 144 6.03 -10.99 15.71
CA PHE A 144 4.89 -10.23 15.23
C PHE A 144 5.04 -9.96 13.72
N TYR A 145 3.91 -9.83 13.04
CA TYR A 145 3.82 -9.54 11.61
C TYR A 145 3.18 -8.17 11.41
N SER A 146 3.51 -7.19 12.26
CA SER A 146 3.13 -5.81 11.93
C SER A 146 3.88 -5.37 10.66
N LEU A 147 3.38 -4.32 9.99
CA LEU A 147 4.07 -3.75 8.83
C LEU A 147 5.53 -3.44 9.16
N LYS A 148 5.80 -2.87 10.34
CA LYS A 148 7.16 -2.54 10.78
C LYS A 148 8.04 -3.76 10.96
N ASP A 149 7.52 -4.82 11.57
CA ASP A 149 8.33 -6.03 11.80
C ASP A 149 8.73 -6.67 10.47
N VAL A 150 7.76 -6.85 9.57
CA VAL A 150 8.00 -7.48 8.27
C VAL A 150 8.86 -6.60 7.37
N ALA A 151 8.55 -5.31 7.27
CA ALA A 151 9.31 -4.37 6.43
C ALA A 151 10.77 -4.23 6.88
N ARG A 152 11.03 -4.14 8.19
CA ARG A 152 12.40 -4.14 8.72
C ARG A 152 13.13 -5.44 8.43
N TYR A 153 12.46 -6.58 8.57
CA TYR A 153 13.04 -7.87 8.23
C TYR A 153 13.46 -7.95 6.75
N VAL A 154 12.71 -7.35 5.84
CA VAL A 154 13.06 -7.30 4.41
C VAL A 154 14.02 -6.15 4.05
N GLY A 155 14.48 -5.37 5.04
CA GLY A 155 15.52 -4.36 4.89
C GLY A 155 15.02 -2.92 4.70
N PHE A 156 13.73 -2.64 4.91
CA PHE A 156 13.20 -1.27 4.90
C PHE A 156 13.49 -0.54 6.22
N GLN A 157 13.80 0.75 6.14
CA GLN A 157 14.04 1.61 7.29
C GLN A 157 13.20 2.88 7.17
N TRP A 158 12.47 3.19 8.23
CA TRP A 158 11.75 4.47 8.36
C TRP A 158 12.74 5.59 8.63
N GLN A 159 12.44 6.80 8.14
CA GLN A 159 13.20 8.00 8.48
C GLN A 159 13.15 8.30 9.99
N ALA A 160 12.00 8.03 10.61
CA ALA A 160 11.80 8.13 12.05
C ALA A 160 11.65 6.73 12.66
N GLU A 161 12.78 6.10 12.99
CA GLU A 161 12.83 4.68 13.41
C GLU A 161 11.90 4.34 14.58
N ASP A 162 11.75 5.24 15.55
CA ASP A 162 10.98 5.00 16.79
C ASP A 162 9.54 5.51 16.73
N ALA A 163 9.14 6.23 15.68
CA ALA A 163 7.80 6.80 15.59
C ALA A 163 6.78 5.77 15.13
N GLY A 164 5.59 5.71 15.74
CA GLY A 164 4.42 4.97 15.30
C GLY A 164 3.14 5.80 15.32
N GLY A 165 1.99 5.12 15.26
CA GLY A 165 0.68 5.80 15.19
C GLY A 165 0.35 6.67 16.41
N ALA A 166 0.92 6.38 17.58
CA ALA A 166 0.75 7.25 18.75
C ALA A 166 1.49 8.59 18.55
N GLU A 167 2.68 8.54 17.99
CA GLU A 167 3.49 9.72 17.67
C GLU A 167 2.85 10.54 16.54
N SER A 168 2.25 9.90 15.53
CA SER A 168 1.54 10.62 14.46
C SER A 168 0.37 11.44 15.01
N ILE A 169 -0.39 10.91 15.97
CA ILE A 169 -1.45 11.63 16.68
C ILE A 169 -0.90 12.82 17.48
N VAL A 170 0.22 12.66 18.19
CA VAL A 170 0.85 13.75 18.94
C VAL A 170 1.28 14.88 18.01
N TRP A 171 1.92 14.55 16.88
CA TRP A 171 2.32 15.54 15.88
C TRP A 171 1.13 16.22 15.24
N TYR A 172 0.06 15.49 14.94
CA TYR A 172 -1.17 16.06 14.41
C TYR A 172 -1.75 17.12 15.34
N ASN A 173 -1.87 16.80 16.63
CA ASN A 173 -2.36 17.73 17.64
C ASN A 173 -1.44 18.95 17.82
N GLN A 174 -0.13 18.75 17.86
CA GLN A 174 0.83 19.85 17.92
C GLN A 174 0.72 20.76 16.68
N TRP A 175 0.55 20.18 15.49
CA TRP A 175 0.37 20.93 14.27
C TRP A 175 -0.94 21.73 14.27
N LEU A 176 -2.04 21.18 14.78
CA LEU A 176 -3.30 21.92 14.94
C LEU A 176 -3.15 23.14 15.86
N GLU A 177 -2.35 23.02 16.92
CA GLU A 177 -2.13 24.11 17.88
C GLU A 177 -1.28 25.25 17.33
N ASN A 178 -0.20 24.95 16.61
CA ASN A 178 0.82 25.94 16.25
C ASN A 178 1.04 26.14 14.74
N GLY A 179 0.41 25.32 13.90
CA GLY A 179 0.53 25.40 12.44
C GLY A 179 1.93 25.12 11.89
N ASN A 180 2.82 24.49 12.67
CA ASN A 180 4.22 24.28 12.29
C ASN A 180 4.34 23.33 11.10
N LYS A 181 4.81 23.87 9.97
CA LYS A 181 4.96 23.14 8.70
C LYS A 181 5.93 21.96 8.79
N ASP A 182 6.93 22.02 9.67
CA ASP A 182 7.89 20.93 9.85
C ASP A 182 7.24 19.73 10.53
N ILE A 183 6.28 19.97 11.43
CA ILE A 183 5.48 18.91 12.07
C ILE A 183 4.54 18.27 11.05
N LEU A 184 3.88 19.07 10.22
CA LEU A 184 3.06 18.54 9.12
C LEU A 184 3.90 17.69 8.17
N GLN A 185 5.08 18.17 7.79
CA GLN A 185 5.99 17.43 6.92
C GLN A 185 6.39 16.09 7.55
N LYS A 186 6.64 16.08 8.87
CA LYS A 186 6.94 14.84 9.61
C LYS A 186 5.81 13.82 9.57
N ILE A 187 4.55 14.25 9.70
CA ILE A 187 3.37 13.37 9.56
C ILE A 187 3.31 12.81 8.14
N LEU A 188 3.50 13.67 7.14
CA LEU A 188 3.48 13.26 5.73
C LEU A 188 4.60 12.28 5.38
N ASP A 189 5.80 12.49 5.93
CA ASP A 189 6.95 11.61 5.72
C ASP A 189 6.76 10.25 6.39
N TYR A 190 6.19 10.23 7.60
CA TYR A 190 5.86 8.98 8.30
C TYR A 190 4.85 8.14 7.51
N ASN A 191 3.74 8.74 7.08
CA ASN A 191 2.73 8.04 6.29
C ASN A 191 3.27 7.63 4.91
N LYS A 192 4.13 8.45 4.30
CA LYS A 192 4.83 8.11 3.05
C LYS A 192 5.75 6.89 3.23
N ASP A 193 6.43 6.79 4.36
CA ASP A 193 7.24 5.62 4.70
C ASP A 193 6.35 4.37 4.86
N ASP A 194 5.16 4.46 5.46
CA ASP A 194 4.24 3.31 5.61
C ASP A 194 3.73 2.78 4.26
N VAL A 195 3.30 3.65 3.34
CA VAL A 195 2.92 3.21 1.98
C VAL A 195 4.13 2.71 1.17
N THR A 196 5.33 3.23 1.41
CA THR A 196 6.56 2.75 0.76
C THR A 196 7.00 1.40 1.33
N ALA A 197 6.89 1.19 2.64
CA ALA A 197 7.14 -0.07 3.30
C ALA A 197 6.21 -1.15 2.74
N THR A 198 4.92 -0.82 2.56
CA THR A 198 3.93 -1.72 1.96
C THR A 198 4.34 -2.12 0.53
N LEU A 199 4.81 -1.18 -0.29
CA LEU A 199 5.39 -1.47 -1.61
C LEU A 199 6.59 -2.41 -1.54
N VAL A 200 7.55 -2.13 -0.65
CA VAL A 200 8.76 -2.96 -0.50
C VAL A 200 8.41 -4.37 -0.05
N VAL A 201 7.48 -4.53 0.89
CA VAL A 201 7.00 -5.85 1.34
C VAL A 201 6.35 -6.60 0.19
N LYS A 202 5.51 -5.94 -0.62
CA LYS A 202 4.86 -6.56 -1.79
C LYS A 202 5.89 -7.02 -2.82
N GLU A 203 6.84 -6.16 -3.21
CA GLU A 203 7.89 -6.51 -4.17
C GLU A 203 8.83 -7.61 -3.66
N TRP A 204 9.09 -7.62 -2.35
CA TRP A 204 9.84 -8.71 -1.73
C TRP A 204 9.06 -10.02 -1.80
N LEU A 205 7.77 -9.99 -1.46
CA LEU A 205 6.89 -11.16 -1.44
C LEU A 205 6.73 -11.78 -2.83
N GLU A 206 6.65 -10.97 -3.89
CA GLU A 206 6.64 -11.43 -5.29
C GLU A 206 7.83 -12.30 -5.68
N LYS A 207 8.98 -12.08 -5.03
CA LYS A 207 10.21 -12.83 -5.30
C LYS A 207 10.26 -14.14 -4.52
N GLN A 208 9.38 -14.35 -3.54
CA GLN A 208 9.32 -15.56 -2.73
C GLN A 208 8.53 -16.64 -3.48
N LYS A 209 9.21 -17.41 -4.34
CA LYS A 209 8.63 -18.60 -4.98
C LYS A 209 9.01 -19.86 -4.19
N PRO A 210 8.07 -20.78 -3.92
CA PRO A 210 8.43 -22.08 -3.35
C PRO A 210 9.37 -22.81 -4.31
N LYS A 211 10.61 -23.08 -3.88
CA LYS A 211 11.50 -23.98 -4.61
C LYS A 211 11.10 -25.41 -4.26
N MET A 212 10.50 -26.13 -5.21
CA MET A 212 10.36 -27.59 -5.07
C MET A 212 11.75 -28.23 -5.16
N GLN A 213 12.35 -28.55 -4.02
CA GLN A 213 13.38 -29.57 -3.97
C GLN A 213 12.68 -30.92 -3.77
N ARG A 214 12.73 -31.78 -4.79
CA ARG A 214 12.42 -33.18 -4.61
C ARG A 214 13.61 -33.82 -3.91
N GLU A 215 13.47 -34.15 -2.64
CA GLU A 215 14.40 -35.08 -2.00
C GLU A 215 14.21 -36.45 -2.67
N VAL A 216 15.28 -36.92 -3.31
CA VAL A 216 15.35 -38.30 -3.78
C VAL A 216 15.73 -39.13 -2.56
N LEU A 217 14.79 -39.89 -2.03
CA LEU A 217 15.08 -40.86 -0.97
C LEU A 217 16.03 -41.92 -1.55
N PRO A 218 17.13 -42.27 -0.86
CA PRO A 218 17.98 -43.36 -1.30
C PRO A 218 17.18 -44.67 -1.35
N GLU A 219 17.38 -45.46 -2.41
CA GLU A 219 16.81 -46.81 -2.52
C GLU A 219 17.36 -47.68 -1.37
N LEU A 220 16.46 -48.40 -0.69
CA LEU A 220 16.77 -49.34 0.40
C LEU A 220 17.43 -50.62 -0.12
#